data_AF-A0A1B7HG52-F1
#
_entry.id   AF-A0A1B7HG52-F1
#
_cell.length_a   1.000
_cell.length_b   1.000
_cell.length_c   1.000
_cell.angle_alpha   90.00
_cell.angle_beta   90.00
_cell.angle_gamma   90.00
#
_symmetry.space_group_name_H-M   'P 1'
#
loop_
_entity.id
_entity.type
_entity.pdbx_description
1 polymer ?
#
loop_
_entity_poly.entity_id
_entity_poly.type
_entity_poly.pdbx_seq_one_letter_code
_entity_poly.pdbx_strand_id
1 'polypeptide(L)'
;MYAKLQPNTQHHLVNIDKAIQYNDARMIDTTLEHLSVIKPSLIDLLSPVLKLVSDNKPDEAQRLLATIRKLNAKPSKIQTQQTKQLTNKQIADIVESAKAGATATSICKANSITYDTLRKIKIAHGVPCIRKPTKRTFTDSELLSTHKATGFNVCLTAEALKVNRTTVAKRLKLIQ
;
A
#
# COMPACT_ATOMS: atom_id res chain seq x y z
N MET A 1 11.18 11.59 9.70
CA MET A 1 10.27 12.13 8.67
C MET A 1 10.93 11.88 7.32
N TYR A 2 10.35 11.10 6.39
CA TYR A 2 10.95 10.92 5.06
C TYR A 2 10.08 11.56 3.98
N ALA A 3 10.69 12.53 3.30
CA ALA A 3 10.08 13.41 2.32
C ALA A 3 9.56 12.62 1.11
N LYS A 4 8.38 13.01 0.63
CA LYS A 4 7.89 12.62 -0.71
C LYS A 4 8.98 12.96 -1.73
N LEU A 5 9.37 12.00 -2.59
CA LEU A 5 10.08 12.32 -3.83
C LEU A 5 9.23 13.37 -4.56
N GLN A 6 9.84 14.53 -4.84
CA GLN A 6 9.18 15.61 -5.54
C GLN A 6 8.86 15.14 -6.98
N PRO A 7 7.76 15.64 -7.60
CA PRO A 7 7.35 15.24 -8.95
C PRO A 7 8.47 15.29 -9.99
N ASN A 8 9.40 16.24 -9.83
CA ASN A 8 10.53 16.46 -10.73
C ASN A 8 11.49 15.25 -10.77
N THR A 9 11.74 14.58 -9.64
CA THR A 9 12.66 13.43 -9.58
C THR A 9 12.13 12.22 -10.36
N GLN A 10 10.81 12.05 -10.42
CA GLN A 10 10.19 10.95 -11.16
C GLN A 10 10.31 11.14 -12.68
N HIS A 11 10.24 12.38 -13.16
CA HIS A 11 10.46 12.71 -14.56
C HIS A 11 11.89 12.40 -15.02
N HIS A 12 12.91 12.74 -14.22
CA HIS A 12 14.31 12.43 -14.53
C HIS A 12 14.59 10.92 -14.61
N LEU A 13 13.98 10.11 -13.73
CA LEU A 13 14.12 8.64 -13.79
C LEU A 13 13.47 8.02 -15.04
N VAL A 14 12.45 8.66 -15.63
CA VAL A 14 11.86 8.24 -16.91
C VAL A 14 12.78 8.60 -18.07
N ASN A 15 13.42 9.77 -18.03
CA ASN A 15 14.40 10.17 -19.04
C ASN A 15 15.62 9.26 -19.05
N ILE A 16 16.11 8.82 -17.88
CA ILE A 16 17.18 7.81 -17.79
C ILE A 16 16.73 6.46 -18.40
N ASP A 17 15.48 6.06 -18.21
CA ASP A 17 14.94 4.81 -18.80
C ASP A 17 14.97 4.86 -20.33
N LYS A 18 14.53 5.99 -20.91
CA LYS A 18 14.58 6.22 -22.35
C LYS A 18 16.03 6.25 -22.84
N ALA A 19 16.91 6.92 -22.12
CA ALA A 19 18.32 6.99 -22.49
C ALA A 19 19.00 5.60 -22.47
N ILE A 20 18.65 4.71 -21.54
CA ILE A 20 19.12 3.31 -21.56
C ILE A 20 18.57 2.56 -22.78
N GLN A 21 17.28 2.74 -23.12
CA GLN A 21 16.67 2.11 -24.31
C GLN A 21 17.35 2.53 -25.62
N TYR A 22 17.76 3.81 -25.71
CA TYR A 22 18.47 4.34 -26.86
C TYR A 22 20.00 4.23 -26.75
N ASN A 23 20.50 3.63 -25.66
CA ASN A 23 21.93 3.53 -25.34
C ASN A 23 22.68 4.89 -25.42
N ASP A 24 22.02 5.94 -24.97
CA ASP A 24 22.51 7.32 -25.05
C ASP A 24 23.07 7.77 -23.71
N ALA A 25 24.39 7.59 -23.54
CA ALA A 25 25.10 8.01 -22.34
C ALA A 25 25.06 9.55 -22.12
N ARG A 26 24.97 10.36 -23.19
CA ARG A 26 24.96 11.83 -23.06
C ARG A 26 23.66 12.31 -22.45
N MET A 27 22.54 11.69 -22.84
CA MET A 27 21.23 11.99 -22.28
C MET A 27 21.14 11.62 -20.78
N ILE A 28 21.83 10.56 -20.35
CA ILE A 28 21.95 10.21 -18.92
C ILE A 28 22.78 11.27 -18.20
N ASP A 29 23.91 11.67 -18.76
CA ASP A 29 24.83 12.65 -18.16
C ASP A 29 24.14 14.00 -17.91
N THR A 30 23.45 14.57 -18.91
CA THR A 30 22.64 15.79 -18.74
C THR A 30 21.55 15.63 -17.68
N THR A 31 20.96 14.43 -17.58
CA THR A 31 19.93 14.15 -16.57
C THR A 31 20.54 14.07 -15.16
N LEU A 32 21.77 13.56 -15.02
CA LEU A 32 22.49 13.51 -13.76
C LEU A 32 22.95 14.89 -13.30
N GLU A 33 23.41 15.76 -14.22
CA GLU A 33 23.73 17.16 -13.91
C GLU A 33 22.51 17.89 -13.33
N HIS A 34 21.34 17.75 -13.94
CA HIS A 34 20.10 18.31 -13.39
C HIS A 34 19.73 17.71 -12.02
N LEU A 35 19.95 16.41 -11.83
CA LEU A 35 19.72 15.75 -10.55
C LEU A 35 20.73 16.17 -9.47
N SER A 36 21.92 16.65 -9.82
CA SER A 36 22.93 17.14 -8.87
C SER A 36 22.43 18.32 -8.05
N VAL A 37 21.67 19.20 -8.70
CA VAL A 37 21.12 20.41 -8.11
C VAL A 37 19.89 20.09 -7.27
N ILE A 38 19.09 19.11 -7.67
CA ILE A 38 17.80 18.79 -7.03
C ILE A 38 17.97 17.79 -5.87
N LYS A 39 18.77 16.73 -6.09
CA LYS A 39 18.94 15.64 -5.12
C LYS A 39 20.29 14.94 -5.33
N PRO A 40 21.39 15.52 -4.81
CA PRO A 40 22.74 14.98 -5.00
C PRO A 40 22.90 13.54 -4.49
N SER A 41 22.13 13.14 -3.48
CA SER A 41 22.14 11.76 -2.95
C SER A 41 21.69 10.68 -3.95
N LEU A 42 21.09 11.05 -5.09
CA LEU A 42 20.73 10.11 -6.15
C LEU A 42 21.85 9.92 -7.19
N ILE A 43 22.83 10.83 -7.23
CA ILE A 43 23.94 10.74 -8.19
C ILE A 43 24.79 9.52 -7.88
N ASP A 44 25.22 9.35 -6.64
CA ASP A 44 26.05 8.21 -6.25
C ASP A 44 25.41 6.86 -6.60
N LEU A 45 24.07 6.81 -6.62
CA LEU A 45 23.30 5.62 -7.00
C LEU A 45 23.19 5.46 -8.52
N LEU A 46 23.14 6.55 -9.30
CA LEU A 46 22.91 6.52 -10.74
C LEU A 46 24.19 6.64 -11.58
N SER A 47 25.32 7.10 -11.02
CA SER A 47 26.61 7.13 -11.70
C SER A 47 27.04 5.76 -12.26
N PRO A 48 26.79 4.62 -11.59
CA PRO A 48 27.09 3.32 -12.19
C PRO A 48 26.15 2.97 -13.36
N VAL A 49 24.94 3.54 -13.43
CA VAL A 49 24.03 3.36 -14.58
C VAL A 49 24.60 4.04 -15.82
N LEU A 50 25.14 5.26 -15.67
CA LEU A 50 25.84 5.95 -16.77
C LEU A 50 27.00 5.10 -17.29
N LYS A 51 27.85 4.59 -16.39
CA LYS A 51 29.00 3.76 -16.75
C LYS A 51 28.58 2.51 -17.53
N LEU A 52 27.52 1.83 -17.10
CA LEU A 52 27.01 0.63 -17.80
C LEU A 52 26.47 0.93 -19.20
N VAL A 53 25.87 2.10 -19.42
CA VAL A 53 25.44 2.53 -20.77
C VAL A 53 26.63 2.93 -21.63
N SER A 54 27.64 3.62 -21.06
CA SER A 54 28.90 3.90 -21.76
C SER A 54 29.66 2.63 -22.13
N ASP A 55 29.60 1.59 -21.30
CA ASP A 55 30.19 0.27 -21.54
C ASP A 55 29.34 -0.60 -22.49
N ASN A 56 28.28 -0.04 -23.10
CA ASN A 56 27.36 -0.70 -24.03
C ASN A 56 26.63 -1.92 -23.42
N LYS A 57 26.27 -1.83 -22.13
CA LYS A 57 25.55 -2.85 -21.36
C LYS A 57 24.18 -2.35 -20.88
N PRO A 58 23.24 -2.06 -21.80
CA PRO A 58 21.94 -1.49 -21.44
C PRO A 58 21.09 -2.43 -20.55
N ASP A 59 21.22 -3.75 -20.71
CA ASP A 59 20.47 -4.73 -19.89
C ASP A 59 20.88 -4.67 -18.41
N GLU A 60 22.18 -4.55 -18.14
CA GLU A 60 22.71 -4.39 -16.77
C GLU A 60 22.31 -3.04 -16.19
N ALA A 61 22.40 -1.97 -17.00
CA ALA A 61 21.98 -0.63 -16.63
C ALA A 61 20.48 -0.59 -16.24
N GLN A 62 19.64 -1.28 -17.01
CA GLN A 62 18.20 -1.34 -16.77
C GLN A 62 17.86 -2.11 -15.49
N ARG A 63 18.56 -3.23 -15.22
CA ARG A 63 18.42 -3.98 -13.96
C ARG A 63 18.83 -3.14 -12.75
N LEU A 64 19.91 -2.38 -12.87
CA LEU A 64 20.38 -1.49 -11.82
C LEU A 64 19.38 -0.36 -11.56
N LEU A 65 18.88 0.30 -12.62
CA LEU A 65 17.86 1.34 -12.52
C LEU A 65 16.57 0.80 -11.86
N ALA A 66 16.14 -0.40 -12.21
CA ALA A 66 14.99 -1.05 -11.58
C ALA A 66 15.20 -1.29 -10.08
N THR A 67 16.42 -1.64 -9.67
CA THR A 67 16.78 -1.81 -8.25
C THR A 67 16.76 -0.48 -7.50
N ILE A 68 17.33 0.58 -8.09
CA ILE A 68 17.31 1.94 -7.53
C ILE A 68 15.88 2.46 -7.40
N ARG A 69 15.02 2.18 -8.39
CA ARG A 69 13.58 2.48 -8.35
C ARG A 69 12.88 1.71 -7.22
N LYS A 70 13.20 0.43 -6.99
CA LYS A 70 12.63 -0.35 -5.88
C LYS A 70 13.07 0.18 -4.51
N LEU A 71 14.33 0.59 -4.37
CA LEU A 71 14.88 1.16 -3.13
C LEU A 71 14.31 2.56 -2.84
N ASN A 72 14.06 3.37 -3.87
CA ASN A 72 13.52 4.73 -3.73
C ASN A 72 12.00 4.83 -3.85
N ALA A 73 11.34 3.80 -4.38
CA ALA A 73 9.89 3.71 -4.29
C ALA A 73 9.55 3.72 -2.80
N LYS A 74 8.61 4.60 -2.40
CA LYS A 74 7.95 4.46 -1.10
C LYS A 74 7.65 2.98 -0.91
N PRO A 75 7.81 2.40 0.29
CA PRO A 75 7.13 1.16 0.55
C PRO A 75 5.68 1.43 0.13
N SER A 76 5.23 0.72 -0.91
CA SER A 76 3.81 0.63 -1.14
C SER A 76 3.23 0.25 0.23
N LYS A 77 2.06 0.75 0.60
CA LYS A 77 1.43 0.42 1.90
C LYS A 77 1.23 -1.11 2.11
N ILE A 78 1.72 -1.94 1.19
CA ILE A 78 1.68 -3.38 1.11
C ILE A 78 3.02 -4.02 1.55
N GLN A 79 4.15 -3.30 1.59
CA GLN A 79 5.49 -3.88 1.91
C GLN A 79 6.19 -3.37 3.16
N THR A 80 5.53 -2.56 3.99
CA THR A 80 5.91 -2.37 5.41
C THR A 80 5.00 -3.15 6.35
N GLN A 81 4.66 -4.39 5.97
CA GLN A 81 4.69 -5.44 6.97
C GLN A 81 6.00 -6.18 6.76
N GLN A 82 7.07 -5.64 7.35
CA GLN A 82 8.10 -6.53 7.87
C GLN A 82 7.32 -7.65 8.55
N THR A 83 7.51 -8.88 8.07
CA THR A 83 7.16 -10.09 8.80
C THR A 83 7.88 -10.01 10.13
N LYS A 84 7.28 -9.31 11.09
CA LYS A 84 7.61 -9.45 12.49
C LYS A 84 7.33 -10.93 12.75
N GLN A 85 8.39 -11.73 12.79
CA GLN A 85 8.28 -13.12 13.16
C GLN A 85 7.64 -13.12 14.55
N LEU A 86 6.40 -13.59 14.62
CA LEU A 86 5.69 -13.69 15.89
C LEU A 86 6.43 -14.70 16.72
N THR A 87 6.80 -14.31 17.93
CA THR A 87 7.39 -15.24 18.89
C THR A 87 6.35 -16.32 19.25
N ASN A 88 6.80 -17.51 19.65
CA ASN A 88 5.90 -18.60 20.08
C ASN A 88 4.91 -18.15 21.17
N LYS A 89 5.34 -17.23 22.05
CA LYS A 89 4.47 -16.62 23.07
C LYS A 89 3.34 -15.79 22.46
N GLN A 90 3.64 -14.94 21.48
CA GLN A 90 2.61 -14.17 20.77
C GLN A 90 1.65 -15.06 19.99
N ILE A 91 2.13 -16.16 19.42
CA ILE A 91 1.28 -17.14 18.74
C ILE A 91 0.32 -17.80 19.75
N ALA A 92 0.80 -18.18 20.93
CA ALA A 92 -0.04 -18.74 21.98
C ALA A 92 -1.14 -17.76 22.43
N ASP A 93 -0.78 -16.49 22.69
CA ASP A 93 -1.74 -15.44 23.08
C ASP A 93 -2.82 -15.20 22.00
N ILE A 94 -2.41 -15.23 20.72
CA ILE A 94 -3.32 -15.13 19.57
C ILE A 94 -4.29 -16.32 19.51
N VAL A 95 -3.77 -17.54 19.70
CA VAL A 95 -4.57 -18.78 19.67
C VAL A 95 -5.55 -18.81 20.83
N GLU A 96 -5.14 -18.42 22.02
CA GLU A 96 -5.99 -18.36 23.21
C GLU A 96 -7.10 -17.32 23.04
N SER A 97 -6.75 -16.10 22.59
CA SER A 97 -7.73 -15.05 22.26
C SER A 97 -8.73 -15.52 21.20
N ALA A 98 -8.26 -16.28 20.21
CA ALA A 98 -9.10 -16.84 19.16
C ALA A 98 -10.03 -17.96 19.65
N LYS A 99 -9.61 -18.76 20.65
CA LYS A 99 -10.44 -19.77 21.32
C LYS A 99 -11.46 -19.13 22.25
N ALA A 100 -11.12 -18.02 22.89
CA ALA A 100 -12.01 -17.21 23.73
C ALA A 100 -13.10 -16.44 22.94
N GLY A 101 -13.16 -16.61 21.61
CA GLY A 101 -14.20 -15.99 20.78
C GLY A 101 -13.93 -14.55 20.37
N ALA A 102 -12.72 -14.02 20.59
CA ALA A 102 -12.39 -12.67 20.15
C ALA A 102 -12.48 -12.54 18.62
N THR A 103 -12.99 -11.39 18.16
CA THR A 103 -13.17 -11.14 16.73
C THR A 103 -11.83 -11.09 15.99
N ALA A 104 -11.81 -11.50 14.72
CA ALA A 104 -10.59 -11.41 13.93
C ALA A 104 -10.04 -9.98 13.84
N THR A 105 -10.91 -8.96 13.80
CA THR A 105 -10.51 -7.54 13.77
C THR A 105 -9.82 -7.12 15.06
N SER A 106 -10.33 -7.52 16.23
CA SER A 106 -9.71 -7.17 17.52
C SER A 106 -8.35 -7.83 17.67
N ILE A 107 -8.22 -9.12 17.33
CA ILE A 107 -6.95 -9.86 17.39
C ILE A 107 -5.92 -9.25 16.44
N CYS A 108 -6.33 -8.93 15.20
CA CYS A 108 -5.46 -8.31 14.20
C CYS A 108 -4.94 -6.94 14.67
N LYS A 109 -5.81 -6.12 15.27
CA LYS A 109 -5.43 -4.80 15.80
C LYS A 109 -4.49 -4.92 17.01
N ALA A 110 -4.83 -5.75 17.99
CA ALA A 110 -4.05 -5.92 19.21
C ALA A 110 -2.62 -6.41 18.93
N ASN A 111 -2.46 -7.28 17.93
CA ASN A 111 -1.17 -7.87 17.59
C ASN A 111 -0.49 -7.21 16.39
N SER A 112 -1.11 -6.19 15.80
CA SER A 112 -0.63 -5.52 14.57
C SER A 112 -0.35 -6.50 13.42
N ILE A 113 -1.18 -7.56 13.31
CA ILE A 113 -1.06 -8.60 12.27
C ILE A 113 -2.17 -8.45 11.22
N THR A 114 -1.92 -8.95 10.01
CA THR A 114 -2.96 -9.08 8.99
C THR A 114 -3.91 -10.24 9.29
N TYR A 115 -5.10 -10.14 8.70
CA TYR A 115 -6.08 -11.22 8.70
C TYR A 115 -5.51 -12.53 8.13
N ASP A 116 -4.68 -12.43 7.08
CA ASP A 116 -4.08 -13.60 6.45
C ASP A 116 -3.08 -14.31 7.37
N THR A 117 -2.27 -13.55 8.12
CA THR A 117 -1.38 -14.09 9.17
C THR A 117 -2.19 -14.77 10.27
N LEU A 118 -3.26 -14.12 10.76
CA LEU A 118 -4.16 -14.72 11.75
C LEU A 118 -4.80 -16.02 11.22
N ARG A 119 -5.24 -16.04 9.97
CA ARG A 119 -5.83 -17.22 9.33
C ARG A 119 -4.83 -18.38 9.27
N LYS A 120 -3.56 -18.12 8.89
CA LYS A 120 -2.50 -19.13 8.85
C LYS A 120 -2.24 -19.73 10.24
N ILE A 121 -2.15 -18.89 11.28
CA ILE A 121 -1.97 -19.34 12.66
C ILE A 121 -3.14 -20.22 13.10
N LYS A 122 -4.38 -19.79 12.87
CA LYS A 122 -5.56 -20.56 13.27
C LYS A 122 -5.64 -21.92 12.57
N ILE A 123 -5.32 -21.99 11.28
CA ILE A 123 -5.23 -23.25 10.52
C ILE A 123 -4.17 -24.16 11.12
N ALA A 124 -2.97 -23.64 11.39
CA ALA A 124 -1.87 -24.42 11.97
C ALA A 124 -2.18 -24.96 13.37
N HIS A 125 -3.02 -24.28 14.15
CA HIS A 125 -3.38 -24.64 15.53
C HIS A 125 -4.80 -25.19 15.68
N GLY A 126 -5.47 -25.58 14.58
CA GLY A 126 -6.78 -26.25 14.61
C GLY A 126 -7.94 -25.39 15.11
N VAL A 127 -7.82 -24.05 15.08
CA VAL A 127 -8.89 -23.15 15.53
C VAL A 127 -9.81 -22.79 14.35
N PRO A 128 -11.15 -22.85 14.51
CA PRO A 128 -12.09 -22.56 13.44
C PRO A 128 -11.83 -21.20 12.78
N CYS A 129 -11.79 -21.19 11.45
CA CYS A 129 -11.62 -19.98 10.67
C CYS A 129 -12.85 -19.07 10.86
N ILE A 130 -12.63 -17.85 11.34
CA ILE A 130 -13.66 -16.81 11.33
C ILE A 130 -13.85 -16.42 9.86
N ARG A 131 -15.06 -16.04 9.44
CA ARG A 131 -15.26 -15.44 8.11
C ARG A 131 -14.67 -14.03 8.14
N LYS A 132 -14.02 -13.60 7.06
CA LYS A 132 -13.49 -12.24 6.95
C LYS A 132 -14.61 -11.26 7.30
N PRO A 133 -14.39 -10.25 8.16
CA PRO A 133 -15.41 -9.26 8.44
C PRO A 133 -15.81 -8.62 7.11
N THR A 134 -16.98 -8.99 6.62
CA THR A 134 -17.58 -8.39 5.44
C THR A 134 -18.08 -7.03 5.87
N LYS A 135 -17.67 -5.97 5.16
CA LYS A 135 -18.35 -4.69 5.30
C LYS A 135 -19.82 -4.95 5.00
N ARG A 136 -20.73 -4.53 5.87
CA ARG A 136 -22.17 -4.59 5.57
C ARG A 136 -22.40 -3.81 4.28
N THR A 137 -22.77 -4.53 3.23
CA THR A 137 -23.22 -3.97 1.97
C THR A 137 -24.72 -3.75 2.08
N PHE A 138 -25.17 -2.55 1.76
CA PHE A 138 -26.58 -2.19 1.66
C PHE A 138 -26.88 -1.85 0.20
N THR A 139 -28.09 -2.16 -0.27
CA THR A 139 -28.53 -1.79 -1.62
C THR A 139 -28.97 -0.34 -1.66
N ASP A 140 -29.04 0.24 -2.87
CA ASP A 140 -29.55 1.60 -3.05
C ASP A 140 -31.02 1.71 -2.60
N SER A 141 -31.81 0.63 -2.75
CA SER A 141 -33.18 0.54 -2.24
C SER A 141 -33.25 0.54 -0.71
N GLU A 142 -32.38 -0.20 -0.02
CA GLU A 142 -32.28 -0.22 1.46
C GLU A 142 -31.83 1.14 2.00
N LEU A 143 -30.91 1.80 1.28
CA LEU A 143 -30.46 3.15 1.60
C LEU A 143 -31.61 4.15 1.53
N LEU A 144 -32.35 4.17 0.42
CA LEU A 144 -33.45 5.12 0.20
C LEU A 144 -34.61 4.89 1.16
N SER A 145 -35.00 3.63 1.40
CA SER A 145 -36.09 3.31 2.32
C SER A 145 -35.75 3.72 3.76
N THR A 146 -34.53 3.43 4.21
CA THR A 146 -34.03 3.83 5.53
C THR A 146 -33.89 5.35 5.62
N HIS A 147 -33.41 6.01 4.57
CA HIS A 147 -33.26 7.46 4.54
C HIS A 147 -34.62 8.16 4.69
N LYS A 148 -35.65 7.69 3.97
CA LYS A 148 -37.03 8.17 4.13
C LYS A 148 -37.58 7.91 5.53
N ALA A 149 -37.38 6.71 6.08
CA ALA A 149 -37.84 6.36 7.43
C ALA A 149 -37.19 7.23 8.52
N THR A 150 -35.95 7.68 8.30
CA THR A 150 -35.22 8.57 9.22
C THR A 150 -35.46 10.07 8.95
N GLY A 151 -36.46 10.43 8.15
CA GLY A 151 -36.78 11.83 7.84
C GLY A 151 -35.69 12.54 7.04
N PHE A 152 -35.02 11.82 6.14
CA PHE A 152 -33.91 12.32 5.32
C PHE A 152 -32.68 12.80 6.11
N ASN A 153 -32.51 12.30 7.35
CA ASN A 153 -31.35 12.63 8.17
C ASN A 153 -30.20 11.62 7.95
N VAL A 154 -29.12 12.08 7.30
CA VAL A 154 -27.93 11.28 6.98
C VAL A 154 -27.28 10.63 8.21
N CYS A 155 -27.29 11.30 9.37
CA CYS A 155 -26.70 10.75 10.59
C CYS A 155 -27.52 9.58 11.12
N LEU A 156 -28.84 9.74 11.19
CA LEU A 156 -29.76 8.69 11.64
C LEU A 156 -29.79 7.51 10.65
N THR A 157 -29.73 7.79 9.35
CA THR A 157 -29.61 6.72 8.32
C THR A 157 -28.31 5.92 8.48
N ALA A 158 -27.19 6.60 8.78
CA ALA A 158 -25.91 5.94 8.98
C ALA A 158 -25.89 5.06 10.23
N GLU A 159 -26.54 5.50 11.31
CA GLU A 159 -26.72 4.72 12.53
C GLU A 159 -27.60 3.49 12.28
N ALA A 160 -28.74 3.66 11.61
CA ALA A 160 -29.66 2.57 11.28
C ALA A 160 -29.00 1.49 10.41
N LEU A 161 -28.19 1.90 9.42
CA LEU A 161 -27.46 0.99 8.54
C LEU A 161 -26.14 0.49 9.12
N LYS A 162 -25.72 0.97 10.30
CA LYS A 162 -24.42 0.68 10.93
C LYS A 162 -23.22 0.94 10.00
N VAL A 163 -23.27 2.05 9.27
CA VAL A 163 -22.21 2.46 8.32
C VAL A 163 -21.77 3.90 8.58
N ASN A 164 -20.69 4.33 7.92
CA ASN A 164 -20.17 5.69 8.12
C ASN A 164 -21.06 6.73 7.41
N ARG A 165 -21.28 7.88 8.05
CA ARG A 165 -22.03 9.03 7.55
C ARG A 165 -21.56 9.49 6.16
N THR A 166 -20.26 9.50 5.97
CA THR A 166 -19.64 9.84 4.66
C THR A 166 -19.96 8.82 3.57
N THR A 167 -20.16 7.55 3.92
CA THR A 167 -20.59 6.52 2.97
C THR A 167 -22.03 6.74 2.53
N VAL A 168 -22.93 7.05 3.47
CA VAL A 168 -24.34 7.37 3.17
C VAL A 168 -24.44 8.61 2.28
N ALA A 169 -23.79 9.71 2.66
CA ALA A 169 -23.83 10.96 1.90
C ALA A 169 -23.31 10.82 0.46
N LYS A 170 -22.21 10.08 0.27
CA LYS A 170 -21.66 9.83 -1.07
C LYS A 170 -22.60 9.00 -1.92
N ARG A 171 -23.26 8.02 -1.33
CA ARG A 171 -24.11 7.07 -2.06
C ARG A 171 -25.46 7.68 -2.44
N LEU A 172 -26.05 8.47 -1.53
CA LEU A 172 -27.24 9.27 -1.85
C LEU A 172 -27.00 10.26 -3.00
N LYS A 173 -25.82 10.89 -3.07
CA LYS A 173 -25.44 11.77 -4.19
C LYS A 173 -25.30 11.08 -5.55
N LEU A 174 -25.09 9.77 -5.57
CA LEU A 174 -24.96 8.99 -6.80
C LEU A 174 -26.30 8.45 -7.32
N ILE A 175 -27.35 8.52 -6.48
CA ILE A 175 -28.68 8.00 -6.77
C ILE A 175 -29.65 9.12 -7.18
N GLN A 176 -29.30 10.39 -6.89
CA GLN A 176 -29.99 11.59 -7.37
C GLN A 176 -29.59 11.93 -8.80
#